data_AF-A0A319CGJ2-F1
#
_entry.id   AF-A0A319CGJ2-F1
#
_cell.length_a   1.000
_cell.length_b   1.000
_cell.length_c   1.000
_cell.angle_alpha   90.00
_cell.angle_beta   90.00
_cell.angle_gamma   90.00
#
_symmetry.space_group_name_H-M   'P 1'
#
loop_
_entity.id
_entity.type
_entity.pdbx_description
1 polymer ?
#
loop_
_entity_poly.entity_id
_entity_poly.type
_entity_poly.pdbx_seq_one_letter_code
_entity_poly.pdbx_strand_id
1 'polypeptide(L)'
;MHRQAVLRLARQTGAFPLGELPPPYLAPSLHFSLNRSPAQASNFSSTAVAAGHGRDLSKSRGVSAIHRTGPKFKLGVSKYPLPKPVARGEVEKRHPTPDHGLWQFFPKDRQALSSPEYDTAHGRSWSIQELREKSWDDLHSLWWVCVKERNRIATSNLERERLKAGYGEYEANERDRVVRVTQNGIKHVLRERWYAWEDAQKLYKDGYRPQHQDTQDASYPAKSEEPEKA
;
A
#
# COMPACT_ATOMS: atom_id res chain seq x y z
N MET A 1 -4.10 4.06 -55.97
CA MET A 1 -4.75 4.11 -57.30
C MET A 1 -4.56 2.77 -57.99
N HIS A 2 -5.54 1.83 -57.92
CA HIS A 2 -5.72 0.65 -58.83
C HIS A 2 -6.69 -0.43 -58.26
N ARG A 3 -7.88 -0.03 -57.77
CA ARG A 3 -8.95 -1.02 -57.45
C ARG A 3 -10.30 -0.73 -58.10
N GLN A 4 -10.44 0.41 -58.76
CA GLN A 4 -11.68 0.81 -59.45
C GLN A 4 -11.65 0.54 -60.97
N ALA A 5 -10.53 0.09 -61.53
CA ALA A 5 -10.40 -0.17 -62.97
C ALA A 5 -10.96 -1.54 -63.39
N VAL A 6 -10.95 -2.54 -62.50
CA VAL A 6 -11.35 -3.92 -62.84
C VAL A 6 -12.88 -4.10 -62.88
N LEU A 7 -13.63 -3.31 -62.10
CA LEU A 7 -15.10 -3.45 -62.00
C LEU A 7 -15.88 -2.76 -63.13
N ARG A 8 -15.22 -2.00 -64.02
CA ARG A 8 -15.88 -1.37 -65.18
C ARG A 8 -15.74 -2.14 -66.49
N LEU A 9 -14.81 -3.11 -66.59
CA LEU A 9 -14.67 -3.92 -67.82
C LEU A 9 -15.73 -5.03 -67.93
N ALA A 10 -16.25 -5.53 -66.81
CA ALA A 10 -17.19 -6.66 -66.78
C ALA A 10 -18.65 -6.30 -67.13
N ARG A 11 -18.96 -5.03 -67.44
CA ARG A 11 -20.30 -4.60 -67.87
C ARG A 11 -20.41 -4.23 -69.35
N GLN A 12 -19.31 -4.25 -70.11
CA GLN A 12 -19.31 -3.85 -71.53
C GLN A 12 -19.08 -4.99 -72.52
N THR A 13 -18.70 -6.18 -72.08
CA THR A 13 -18.69 -7.38 -72.92
C THR A 13 -19.72 -8.36 -72.38
N GLY A 14 -20.78 -8.56 -73.16
CA GLY A 14 -21.78 -9.59 -72.88
C GLY A 14 -21.13 -10.96 -72.70
N ALA A 15 -21.75 -11.76 -71.83
CA ALA A 15 -21.58 -13.21 -71.70
C ALA A 15 -20.13 -13.72 -71.70
N PHE A 16 -19.57 -13.94 -70.51
CA PHE A 16 -18.60 -15.03 -70.38
C PHE A 16 -19.36 -16.33 -70.73
N PRO A 17 -18.87 -17.15 -71.69
CA PRO A 17 -19.48 -18.45 -71.93
C PRO A 17 -19.43 -19.24 -70.62
N LEU A 18 -20.49 -19.98 -70.33
CA LEU A 18 -20.59 -20.96 -69.24
C LEU A 18 -19.57 -22.11 -69.44
N GLY A 19 -18.28 -21.79 -69.48
CA GLY A 19 -17.17 -22.73 -69.44
C GLY A 19 -16.79 -22.96 -68.00
N GLU A 20 -17.32 -24.05 -67.44
CA GLU A 20 -16.93 -24.75 -66.21
C GLU A 20 -16.26 -23.90 -65.11
N LEU A 21 -17.07 -23.20 -64.33
CA LEU A 21 -16.63 -22.82 -62.98
C LEU A 21 -16.49 -24.11 -62.14
N PRO A 22 -15.40 -24.26 -61.37
CA PRO A 22 -15.23 -25.42 -60.49
C PRO A 22 -16.38 -25.49 -59.47
N PRO A 23 -16.70 -26.69 -58.94
CA PRO A 23 -17.80 -26.88 -58.02
C PRO A 23 -17.74 -25.88 -56.84
N PRO A 24 -18.89 -25.42 -56.31
CA PRO A 24 -18.94 -24.32 -55.35
C PRO A 24 -18.18 -24.56 -54.04
N TYR A 25 -17.94 -25.82 -53.68
CA TYR A 25 -17.13 -26.21 -52.52
C TYR A 25 -15.62 -26.07 -52.74
N LEU A 26 -15.15 -26.01 -53.99
CA LEU A 26 -13.73 -25.85 -54.32
C LEU A 26 -13.32 -24.37 -54.43
N ALA A 27 -14.22 -23.51 -54.90
CA ALA A 27 -13.96 -22.07 -55.03
C ALA A 27 -15.23 -21.21 -54.82
N PRO A 28 -15.74 -21.10 -53.57
CA PRO A 28 -17.00 -20.40 -53.29
C PRO A 28 -17.00 -18.91 -53.60
N SER A 29 -15.82 -18.27 -53.68
CA SER A 29 -15.68 -16.84 -54.02
C SER A 29 -15.95 -16.51 -55.49
N LEU A 30 -15.99 -17.51 -56.38
CA LEU A 30 -16.25 -17.32 -57.80
C LEU A 30 -17.75 -17.47 -58.14
N HIS A 31 -18.54 -17.99 -57.20
CA HIS A 31 -19.99 -18.17 -57.34
C HIS A 31 -20.73 -16.94 -56.79
N PHE A 32 -20.87 -15.90 -57.62
CA PHE A 32 -21.64 -14.72 -57.27
C PHE A 32 -23.14 -14.98 -57.50
N SER A 33 -23.95 -15.02 -56.44
CA SER A 33 -25.39 -15.16 -56.58
C SER A 33 -26.02 -13.87 -57.14
N LEU A 34 -26.71 -13.97 -58.28
CA LEU A 34 -27.39 -12.84 -58.94
C LEU A 34 -28.52 -12.22 -58.10
N ASN A 35 -29.00 -12.92 -57.06
CA ASN A 35 -30.11 -12.47 -56.19
C ASN A 35 -29.67 -12.00 -54.80
N ARG A 36 -28.42 -11.54 -54.63
CA ARG A 36 -28.02 -10.92 -53.37
C ARG A 36 -28.63 -9.53 -53.27
N SER A 37 -29.66 -9.36 -52.42
CA SER A 37 -30.06 -8.04 -51.91
C SER A 37 -28.79 -7.32 -51.48
N PRO A 38 -28.53 -6.08 -51.93
CA PRO A 38 -27.31 -5.38 -51.57
C PRO A 38 -27.28 -5.30 -50.04
N ALA A 39 -26.41 -6.09 -49.41
CA ALA A 39 -26.10 -5.92 -48.01
C ALA A 39 -25.74 -4.46 -47.87
N GLN A 40 -26.55 -3.72 -47.10
CA GLN A 40 -26.40 -2.30 -46.89
C GLN A 40 -25.13 -2.10 -46.06
N ALA A 41 -23.98 -2.23 -46.73
CA ALA A 41 -22.72 -1.72 -46.27
C ALA A 41 -22.88 -0.21 -46.34
N SER A 42 -23.43 0.37 -45.26
CA SER A 42 -23.28 1.80 -45.05
C SER A 42 -21.77 2.02 -44.98
N ASN A 43 -21.23 2.61 -46.04
CA ASN A 43 -19.89 3.14 -45.99
C ASN A 43 -19.88 4.07 -44.78
N PHE A 44 -19.06 3.76 -43.77
CA PHE A 44 -18.79 4.68 -42.68
C PHE A 44 -18.26 5.97 -43.31
N SER A 45 -19.17 6.90 -43.55
CA SER A 45 -18.92 8.15 -44.24
C SER A 45 -19.01 9.23 -43.19
N SER A 46 -17.85 9.73 -42.79
CA SER A 46 -17.74 10.88 -41.89
C SER A 46 -18.09 12.20 -42.59
N THR A 47 -18.55 12.19 -43.84
CA THR A 47 -18.87 13.40 -44.61
C THR A 47 -20.37 13.71 -44.62
N ALA A 48 -20.78 14.51 -43.64
CA ALA A 48 -21.43 15.81 -43.83
C ALA A 48 -22.76 15.97 -44.60
N VAL A 49 -23.55 14.94 -44.91
CA VAL A 49 -24.86 15.17 -45.57
C VAL A 49 -26.00 15.52 -44.60
N ALA A 50 -25.77 15.43 -43.27
CA ALA A 50 -26.77 15.72 -42.23
C ALA A 50 -26.44 16.96 -41.37
N ALA A 51 -25.55 17.86 -41.82
CA ALA A 51 -25.32 19.15 -41.16
C ALA A 51 -26.20 20.25 -41.77
N GLY A 52 -27.51 20.01 -41.83
CA GLY A 52 -28.49 21.07 -42.03
C GLY A 52 -28.39 22.02 -40.82
N HIS A 53 -28.06 23.28 -41.08
CA HIS A 53 -27.47 24.27 -40.17
C HIS A 53 -25.97 24.05 -39.91
N GLY A 54 -25.13 24.84 -40.60
CA GLY A 54 -23.68 24.71 -40.73
C GLY A 54 -22.82 24.87 -39.46
N ARG A 55 -23.19 24.20 -38.36
CA ARG A 55 -22.43 24.13 -37.12
C ARG A 55 -22.14 22.67 -36.76
N ASP A 56 -20.86 22.33 -36.58
CA ASP A 56 -20.46 21.01 -36.11
C ASP A 56 -20.85 20.80 -34.63
N LEU A 57 -21.75 19.84 -34.39
CA LEU A 57 -22.29 19.50 -33.06
C LEU A 57 -21.27 18.79 -32.17
N SER A 58 -20.25 18.13 -32.75
CA SER A 58 -19.25 17.41 -31.98
C SER A 58 -18.12 18.35 -31.53
N LYS A 59 -18.15 18.77 -30.27
CA LYS A 59 -17.21 19.76 -29.71
C LYS A 59 -15.75 19.28 -29.72
N SER A 60 -15.51 17.98 -29.55
CA SER A 60 -14.18 17.36 -29.52
C SER A 60 -13.84 16.57 -30.79
N ARG A 61 -14.57 16.79 -31.90
CA ARG A 61 -14.27 16.13 -33.18
C ARG A 61 -12.81 16.36 -33.56
N GLY A 62 -12.08 15.25 -33.79
CA GLY A 62 -10.68 15.30 -34.21
C GLY A 62 -9.71 15.79 -33.14
N VAL A 63 -10.11 15.85 -31.87
CA VAL A 63 -9.26 16.27 -30.75
C VAL A 63 -8.89 15.08 -29.88
N SER A 64 -7.59 14.77 -29.78
CA SER A 64 -7.05 13.76 -28.87
C SER A 64 -5.69 14.19 -28.32
N ALA A 65 -5.54 14.05 -26.99
CA ALA A 65 -4.30 14.41 -26.30
C ALA A 65 -3.17 13.40 -26.58
N ILE A 66 -3.50 12.11 -26.62
CA ILE A 66 -2.53 11.02 -26.85
C ILE A 66 -1.87 11.16 -28.23
N HIS A 67 -2.65 11.44 -29.28
CA HIS A 67 -2.13 11.62 -30.64
C HIS A 67 -1.70 13.05 -30.95
N ARG A 68 -1.67 13.95 -29.94
CA ARG A 68 -1.19 15.33 -30.08
C ARG A 68 -1.86 16.12 -31.21
N THR A 69 -3.15 15.89 -31.47
CA THR A 69 -3.87 16.53 -32.60
C THR A 69 -4.08 18.04 -32.39
N GLY A 70 -3.94 18.52 -31.15
CA GLY A 70 -4.13 19.92 -30.79
C GLY A 70 -5.61 20.33 -30.64
N PRO A 71 -5.87 21.60 -30.27
CA PRO A 71 -7.22 22.11 -30.08
C PRO A 71 -7.95 22.27 -31.41
N LYS A 72 -9.28 22.03 -31.39
CA LYS A 72 -10.15 22.12 -32.58
C LYS A 72 -10.15 23.50 -33.24
N PHE A 73 -10.01 24.55 -32.44
CA PHE A 73 -9.99 25.94 -32.89
C PHE A 73 -8.75 26.64 -32.35
N LYS A 74 -8.26 27.65 -33.08
CA LYS A 74 -7.13 28.47 -32.65
C LYS A 74 -7.55 29.34 -31.47
N LEU A 75 -7.04 29.02 -30.28
CA LEU A 75 -7.32 29.79 -29.06
C LEU A 75 -6.53 31.09 -29.05
N GLY A 76 -7.03 32.15 -28.40
CA GLY A 76 -6.31 33.43 -28.29
C GLY A 76 -4.95 33.34 -27.59
N VAL A 77 -4.77 32.32 -26.74
CA VAL A 77 -3.51 32.01 -26.05
C VAL A 77 -2.53 31.18 -26.89
N SER A 78 -2.96 30.65 -28.04
CA SER A 78 -2.09 29.84 -28.91
C SER A 78 -0.94 30.64 -29.54
N LYS A 79 -0.94 31.97 -29.36
CA LYS A 79 0.13 32.87 -29.79
C LYS A 79 1.34 32.85 -28.86
N TYR A 80 1.17 32.37 -27.63
CA TYR A 80 2.26 32.30 -26.65
C TYR A 80 2.87 30.89 -26.64
N PRO A 81 4.19 30.77 -26.52
CA PRO A 81 4.81 29.47 -26.30
C PRO A 81 4.34 28.89 -24.97
N LEU A 82 4.17 27.56 -24.91
CA LEU A 82 3.77 26.88 -23.69
C LEU A 82 4.83 27.10 -22.60
N PRO A 83 4.45 27.52 -21.38
CA PRO A 83 5.38 27.67 -20.28
C PRO A 83 5.95 26.30 -19.91
N LYS A 84 7.28 26.22 -19.77
CA LYS A 84 7.96 25.01 -19.32
C LYS A 84 7.99 25.01 -17.79
N PRO A 85 7.30 24.07 -17.11
CA PRO A 85 7.38 23.98 -15.67
C PRO A 85 8.77 23.50 -15.24
N VAL A 86 9.19 23.89 -14.05
CA VAL A 86 10.40 23.36 -13.40
C VAL A 86 10.21 21.87 -13.16
N ALA A 87 11.22 21.07 -13.49
CA ALA A 87 11.12 19.63 -13.28
C ALA A 87 11.01 19.33 -11.77
N ARG A 88 10.25 18.29 -11.39
CA ARG A 88 10.01 17.96 -9.98
C ARG A 88 11.31 17.77 -9.17
N GLY A 89 12.39 17.32 -9.82
CA GLY A 89 13.69 17.11 -9.16
C GLY A 89 14.51 18.39 -8.95
N GLU A 90 14.22 19.46 -9.67
CA GLU A 90 14.92 20.75 -9.60
C GLU A 90 14.33 21.68 -8.53
N VAL A 91 13.09 21.42 -8.11
CA VAL A 91 12.47 22.16 -7.01
C VAL A 91 13.22 21.87 -5.71
N GLU A 92 13.56 22.92 -4.97
CA GLU A 92 14.22 22.79 -3.66
C GLU A 92 13.42 21.88 -2.72
N LYS A 93 14.11 20.90 -2.15
CA LYS A 93 13.50 19.97 -1.19
C LYS A 93 13.19 20.72 0.09
N ARG A 94 11.98 20.54 0.61
CA ARG A 94 11.60 21.08 1.92
C ARG A 94 12.53 20.54 3.00
N HIS A 95 12.98 21.42 3.89
CA HIS A 95 13.77 21.01 5.05
C HIS A 95 12.93 20.13 5.98
N PRO A 96 13.38 18.93 6.34
CA PRO A 96 12.66 18.07 7.26
C PRO A 96 12.74 18.64 8.68
N THR A 97 11.63 18.60 9.42
CA THR A 97 11.63 18.91 10.85
C THR A 97 12.48 17.88 11.60
N PRO A 98 13.46 18.28 12.42
CA PRO A 98 14.31 17.35 13.14
C PRO A 98 13.55 16.43 14.11
N ASP A 99 12.55 16.96 14.80
CA ASP A 99 11.80 16.26 15.86
C ASP A 99 10.43 15.78 15.38
N HIS A 100 10.37 15.25 14.15
CA HIS A 100 9.16 14.68 13.60
C HIS A 100 8.88 13.29 14.19
N GLY A 101 7.64 13.01 14.63
CA GLY A 101 7.26 11.72 15.22
C GLY A 101 7.48 10.52 14.30
N LEU A 102 7.41 10.71 12.97
CA LEU A 102 7.70 9.65 11.99
C LEU A 102 9.16 9.17 12.01
N TRP A 103 10.10 9.95 12.55
CA TRP A 103 11.48 9.50 12.69
C TRP A 103 11.62 8.28 13.62
N GLN A 104 10.63 8.02 14.48
CA GLN A 104 10.63 6.85 15.37
C GLN A 104 10.50 5.51 14.61
N PHE A 105 10.05 5.52 13.35
CA PHE A 105 9.99 4.33 12.49
C PHE A 105 11.32 3.99 11.82
N PHE A 106 12.32 4.89 11.91
CA PHE A 106 13.63 4.71 11.31
C PHE A 106 14.70 4.46 12.39
N PRO A 107 15.86 3.88 12.02
CA PRO A 107 17.03 3.84 12.89
C PRO A 107 17.45 5.23 13.36
N LYS A 108 18.26 5.29 14.42
CA LYS A 108 18.75 6.56 14.99
C LYS A 108 19.51 7.41 13.96
N ASP A 109 20.16 6.76 13.01
CA ASP A 109 20.92 7.39 11.92
C ASP A 109 20.02 8.03 10.84
N ARG A 110 18.69 7.92 10.98
CA ARG A 110 17.66 8.43 10.06
C ARG A 110 17.80 7.91 8.63
N GLN A 111 18.50 6.80 8.46
CA GLN A 111 18.58 6.08 7.19
C GLN A 111 17.30 5.27 6.94
N ALA A 112 16.99 4.98 5.68
CA ALA A 112 15.81 4.20 5.32
C ALA A 112 15.92 2.73 5.76
N LEU A 113 17.15 2.19 5.77
CA LEU A 113 17.47 0.83 6.15
C LEU A 113 18.34 0.82 7.41
N SER A 114 18.16 -0.22 8.21
CA SER A 114 19.09 -0.59 9.29
C SER A 114 20.32 -1.30 8.72
N SER A 115 21.48 -1.08 9.34
CA SER A 115 22.68 -1.86 9.06
C SER A 115 22.58 -3.24 9.70
N PRO A 116 23.05 -4.33 9.04
CA PRO A 116 23.10 -5.66 9.67
C PRO A 116 23.87 -5.65 10.99
N GLU A 117 24.96 -4.88 11.10
CA GLU A 117 25.73 -4.73 12.34
C GLU A 117 24.88 -4.15 13.48
N TYR A 118 24.04 -3.16 13.17
CA TYR A 118 23.11 -2.56 14.12
C TYR A 118 22.04 -3.55 14.57
N ASP A 119 21.51 -4.35 13.64
CA ASP A 119 20.48 -5.35 13.95
C ASP A 119 21.06 -6.48 14.80
N THR A 120 22.28 -6.95 14.52
CA THR A 120 22.99 -7.94 15.34
C THR A 120 23.38 -7.41 16.71
N ALA A 121 23.64 -6.10 16.85
CA ALA A 121 23.94 -5.44 18.12
C ALA A 121 22.69 -5.30 19.01
N HIS A 122 22.12 -6.43 19.44
CA HIS A 122 21.09 -6.52 20.47
C HIS A 122 21.52 -7.43 21.62
N GLY A 123 20.97 -7.15 22.81
CA GLY A 123 21.13 -8.01 23.97
C GLY A 123 20.15 -9.19 23.96
N ARG A 124 20.16 -9.94 25.06
CA ARG A 124 19.21 -11.04 25.29
C ARG A 124 17.78 -10.53 25.55
N SER A 125 16.82 -11.46 25.47
CA SER A 125 15.47 -11.24 25.97
C SER A 125 15.43 -11.16 27.51
N TRP A 126 14.42 -10.46 28.02
CA TRP A 126 14.02 -10.45 29.42
C TRP A 126 13.55 -11.84 29.88
N SER A 127 14.06 -12.28 31.04
CA SER A 127 13.61 -13.52 31.66
C SER A 127 12.31 -13.29 32.43
N ILE A 128 11.51 -14.35 32.59
CA ILE A 128 10.22 -14.29 33.30
C ILE A 128 10.43 -13.86 34.76
N GLN A 129 11.47 -14.37 35.42
CA GLN A 129 11.81 -14.02 36.81
C GLN A 129 12.07 -12.51 36.95
N GLU A 130 12.81 -11.90 36.02
CA GLU A 130 13.11 -10.46 36.04
C GLU A 130 11.85 -9.61 35.84
N LEU A 131 10.93 -10.09 34.98
CA LEU A 131 9.66 -9.43 34.73
C LEU A 131 8.70 -9.53 35.93
N ARG A 132 8.81 -10.57 36.77
CA ARG A 132 8.01 -10.71 38.00
C ARG A 132 8.31 -9.67 39.06
N GLU A 133 9.49 -9.05 39.04
CA GLU A 133 9.87 -8.00 39.99
C GLU A 133 9.38 -6.60 39.56
N LYS A 134 8.85 -6.43 38.34
CA LYS A 134 8.47 -5.11 37.80
C LYS A 134 7.03 -4.71 38.09
N SER A 135 6.79 -3.41 38.23
CA SER A 135 5.44 -2.85 38.41
C SER A 135 4.58 -3.04 37.15
N TRP A 136 3.25 -2.84 37.25
CA TRP A 136 2.37 -2.89 36.08
C TRP A 136 2.70 -1.78 35.07
N ASP A 137 2.97 -0.55 35.55
CA ASP A 137 3.30 0.59 34.71
C ASP A 137 4.60 0.38 33.91
N ASP A 138 5.61 -0.22 34.53
CA ASP A 138 6.87 -0.56 33.87
C ASP A 138 6.66 -1.62 32.79
N LEU A 139 5.87 -2.67 33.08
CA LEU A 139 5.55 -3.72 32.11
C LEU A 139 4.75 -3.17 30.92
N HIS A 140 3.83 -2.25 31.18
CA HIS A 140 3.03 -1.60 30.13
C HIS A 140 3.90 -0.66 29.27
N SER A 141 4.81 0.09 29.90
CA SER A 141 5.77 0.94 29.18
C SER A 141 6.72 0.10 28.33
N LEU A 142 7.28 -0.97 28.90
CA LEU A 142 8.14 -1.92 28.20
C LEU A 142 7.43 -2.57 27.01
N TRP A 143 6.15 -2.94 27.17
CA TRP A 143 5.34 -3.47 26.09
C TRP A 143 5.31 -2.53 24.88
N TRP A 144 5.07 -1.23 25.10
CA TRP A 144 5.07 -0.24 24.02
C TRP A 144 6.44 0.00 23.40
N VAL A 145 7.52 -0.06 24.18
CA VAL A 145 8.88 -0.04 23.64
C VAL A 145 9.09 -1.22 22.69
N CYS A 146 8.67 -2.43 23.07
CA CYS A 146 8.72 -3.60 22.20
C CYS A 146 7.87 -3.42 20.93
N VAL A 147 6.66 -2.85 21.02
CA VAL A 147 5.82 -2.58 19.84
C VAL A 147 6.49 -1.60 18.88
N LYS A 148 7.06 -0.50 19.40
CA LYS A 148 7.79 0.47 18.58
C LYS A 148 9.00 -0.16 17.89
N GLU A 149 9.73 -1.00 18.60
CA GLU A 149 10.86 -1.76 18.04
C GLU A 149 10.43 -2.65 16.87
N ARG A 150 9.36 -3.42 17.05
CA ARG A 150 8.82 -4.30 16.01
C ARG A 150 8.32 -3.52 14.80
N ASN A 151 7.69 -2.38 15.02
CA ASN A 151 7.27 -1.50 13.93
C ASN A 151 8.47 -0.96 13.14
N ARG A 152 9.55 -0.56 13.82
CA ARG A 152 10.78 -0.13 13.16
C ARG A 152 11.41 -1.24 12.32
N ILE A 153 11.50 -2.46 12.88
CA ILE A 153 12.02 -3.63 12.16
C ILE A 153 11.14 -3.92 10.92
N ALA A 154 9.82 -3.90 11.07
CA ALA A 154 8.89 -4.11 9.96
C ALA A 154 9.04 -3.06 8.85
N THR A 155 9.21 -1.77 9.20
CA THR A 155 9.48 -0.70 8.24
C THR A 155 10.77 -0.96 7.47
N SER A 156 11.85 -1.35 8.18
CA SER A 156 13.13 -1.67 7.53
C SER A 156 13.04 -2.89 6.62
N ASN A 157 12.31 -3.94 7.03
CA ASN A 157 12.12 -5.14 6.22
C ASN A 157 11.33 -4.84 4.93
N LEU A 158 10.25 -4.05 5.04
CA LEU A 158 9.43 -3.68 3.89
C LEU A 158 10.22 -2.82 2.88
N GLU A 159 11.02 -1.86 3.36
CA GLU A 159 11.90 -1.10 2.46
C GLU A 159 13.03 -1.96 1.89
N ARG A 160 13.54 -2.96 2.62
CA ARG A 160 14.54 -3.92 2.12
C ARG A 160 13.97 -4.76 0.96
N GLU A 161 12.74 -5.26 1.11
CA GLU A 161 12.03 -6.00 0.06
C GLU A 161 11.78 -5.13 -1.18
N ARG A 162 11.33 -3.89 -0.97
CA ARG A 162 11.07 -2.92 -2.05
C ARG A 162 12.32 -2.57 -2.83
N LEU A 163 13.43 -2.31 -2.13
CA LEU A 163 14.71 -1.95 -2.73
C LEU A 163 15.49 -3.17 -3.24
N LYS A 164 15.08 -4.39 -2.85
CA LYS A 164 15.80 -5.64 -3.12
C LYS A 164 17.26 -5.57 -2.67
N ALA A 165 17.50 -4.99 -1.49
CA ALA A 165 18.85 -4.71 -0.99
C ALA A 165 19.64 -5.97 -0.59
N GLY A 166 19.01 -7.15 -0.60
CA GLY A 166 19.65 -8.44 -0.34
C GLY A 166 19.70 -8.78 1.15
N TYR A 167 20.89 -8.70 1.74
CA TYR A 167 21.19 -9.18 3.10
C TYR A 167 20.53 -8.33 4.22
N GLY A 168 20.55 -8.84 5.46
CA GLY A 168 20.03 -8.17 6.66
C GLY A 168 18.66 -8.66 7.14
N GLU A 169 17.98 -9.52 6.38
CA GLU A 169 16.68 -10.06 6.78
C GLU A 169 16.78 -11.01 7.98
N TYR A 170 17.80 -11.87 8.00
CA TYR A 170 17.98 -12.86 9.05
C TYR A 170 18.27 -12.19 10.40
N GLU A 171 19.15 -11.19 10.41
CA GLU A 171 19.55 -10.41 11.57
C GLU A 171 18.36 -9.63 12.15
N ALA A 172 17.58 -8.99 11.28
CA ALA A 172 16.36 -8.27 11.65
C ALA A 172 15.29 -9.22 12.24
N ASN A 173 15.13 -10.41 11.66
CA ASN A 173 14.17 -11.42 12.12
C ASN A 173 14.57 -12.04 13.46
N GLU A 174 15.86 -12.29 13.70
CA GLU A 174 16.36 -12.76 15.00
C GLU A 174 16.11 -11.70 16.09
N ARG A 175 16.37 -10.42 15.79
CA ARG A 175 16.04 -9.32 16.70
C ARG A 175 14.54 -9.25 17.02
N ASP A 176 13.67 -9.36 16.00
CA ASP A 176 12.21 -9.41 16.22
C ASP A 176 11.80 -10.64 17.04
N ARG A 177 12.43 -11.80 16.83
CA ARG A 177 12.20 -13.00 17.66
C ARG A 177 12.51 -12.73 19.13
N VAL A 178 13.65 -12.12 19.45
CA VAL A 178 14.02 -11.74 20.83
C VAL A 178 12.96 -10.83 21.45
N VAL A 179 12.50 -9.81 20.71
CA VAL A 179 11.45 -8.88 21.19
C VAL A 179 10.09 -9.57 21.36
N ARG A 180 9.75 -10.55 20.51
CA ARG A 180 8.52 -11.34 20.68
C ARG A 180 8.58 -12.22 21.93
N VAL A 181 9.74 -12.77 22.26
CA VAL A 181 9.94 -13.56 23.48
C VAL A 181 9.68 -12.70 24.72
N THR A 182 10.16 -11.45 24.75
CA THR A 182 9.90 -10.54 25.88
C THR A 182 8.42 -10.20 25.99
N GLN A 183 7.74 -9.93 24.88
CA GLN A 183 6.29 -9.70 24.86
C GLN A 183 5.49 -10.89 25.40
N ASN A 184 5.89 -12.12 25.05
CA ASN A 184 5.26 -13.32 25.57
C ASN A 184 5.53 -13.49 27.08
N GLY A 185 6.75 -13.18 27.55
CA GLY A 185 7.09 -13.15 28.97
C GLY A 185 6.22 -12.18 29.77
N ILE A 186 6.00 -10.97 29.24
CA ILE A 186 5.12 -9.96 29.87
C ILE A 186 3.70 -10.50 30.01
N LYS A 187 3.13 -11.07 28.93
CA LYS A 187 1.78 -11.68 28.98
C LYS A 187 1.69 -12.81 29.99
N HIS A 188 2.73 -13.63 30.07
CA HIS A 188 2.79 -14.73 31.02
C HIS A 188 2.75 -14.23 32.46
N VAL A 189 3.62 -13.29 32.83
CA VAL A 189 3.69 -12.73 34.19
C VAL A 189 2.39 -12.03 34.59
N LEU A 190 1.78 -11.26 33.69
CA LEU A 190 0.50 -10.60 33.99
C LEU A 190 -0.62 -11.62 34.26
N ARG A 191 -0.67 -12.70 33.49
CA ARG A 191 -1.65 -13.78 33.69
C ARG A 191 -1.38 -14.54 35.00
N GLU A 192 -0.13 -14.88 35.27
CA GLU A 192 0.31 -15.55 36.50
C GLU A 192 -0.07 -14.74 37.73
N ARG A 193 0.19 -13.42 37.74
CA ARG A 193 -0.20 -12.52 38.83
C ARG A 193 -1.70 -12.47 39.05
N TRP A 194 -2.47 -12.43 37.96
CA TRP A 194 -3.93 -12.42 38.05
C TRP A 194 -4.46 -13.69 38.71
N TYR A 195 -3.98 -14.86 38.29
CA TYR A 195 -4.39 -16.13 38.90
C TYR A 195 -3.93 -16.26 40.35
N ALA A 196 -2.69 -15.85 40.66
CA ALA A 196 -2.20 -15.84 42.04
C ALA A 196 -3.06 -14.96 42.96
N TRP A 197 -3.48 -13.79 42.47
CA TRP A 197 -4.38 -12.90 43.21
C TRP A 197 -5.78 -13.50 43.38
N GLU A 198 -6.34 -14.08 42.33
CA GLU A 198 -7.66 -14.73 42.36
C GLU A 198 -7.68 -15.90 43.36
N ASP A 199 -6.65 -16.74 43.35
CA ASP A 199 -6.50 -17.88 44.25
C ASP A 199 -6.31 -17.42 45.70
N ALA A 200 -5.50 -16.38 45.93
CA ALA A 200 -5.37 -15.77 47.25
C ALA A 200 -6.71 -15.21 47.77
N GLN A 201 -7.51 -14.60 46.89
CA GLN A 201 -8.82 -14.08 47.25
C GLN A 201 -9.84 -15.20 47.57
N LYS A 202 -9.78 -16.32 46.84
CA LYS A 202 -10.59 -17.52 47.15
C LYS A 202 -10.23 -18.09 48.51
N LEU A 203 -8.94 -18.31 48.77
CA LEU A 203 -8.46 -18.79 50.07
C LEU A 203 -8.90 -17.89 51.22
N TYR A 204 -8.83 -16.57 51.04
CA TYR A 204 -9.29 -15.61 52.04
C TYR A 204 -10.80 -15.73 52.32
N LYS A 205 -11.63 -15.92 51.27
CA LYS A 205 -13.08 -16.15 51.40
C LYS A 205 -13.40 -17.47 52.10
N ASP A 206 -12.59 -18.50 51.86
CA ASP A 206 -12.71 -19.82 52.50
C ASP A 206 -12.28 -19.81 53.98
N GLY A 207 -11.84 -18.65 54.50
CA GLY A 207 -11.51 -18.45 55.91
C GLY A 207 -10.03 -18.58 56.24
N TYR A 208 -9.15 -18.79 55.25
CA TYR A 208 -7.71 -18.75 55.47
C TYR A 208 -7.29 -17.31 55.81
N ARG A 209 -6.68 -17.14 56.98
CA ARG A 209 -6.03 -15.89 57.39
C ARG A 209 -4.52 -16.13 57.45
N PRO A 210 -3.72 -15.38 56.69
CA PRO A 210 -2.27 -15.45 56.80
C PRO A 210 -1.84 -15.17 58.25
N GLN A 211 -0.99 -16.02 58.82
CA GLN A 211 -0.34 -15.70 60.09
C GLN A 211 0.63 -14.54 59.80
N HIS A 212 0.34 -13.37 60.33
CA HIS A 212 1.28 -12.25 60.29
C HIS A 212 2.51 -12.64 61.11
N GLN A 213 3.57 -13.09 60.45
CA GLN A 213 4.90 -13.07 61.05
C GLN A 213 5.36 -11.61 61.07
N ASP A 214 5.24 -10.98 62.24
CA ASP A 214 6.06 -9.87 62.73
C ASP A 214 6.43 -8.74 61.75
N THR A 215 5.46 -8.18 61.03
CA THR A 215 5.60 -6.89 60.33
C THR A 215 4.79 -5.77 61.00
N GLN A 216 4.71 -5.76 62.33
CA GLN A 216 4.03 -4.71 63.10
C GLN A 216 4.96 -3.57 63.57
N ASP A 217 6.28 -3.67 63.42
CA ASP A 217 7.19 -2.72 64.07
C ASP A 217 7.58 -1.48 63.23
N ALA A 218 7.09 -1.31 61.99
CA ALA A 218 7.60 -0.26 61.09
C ALA A 218 6.58 0.80 60.62
N SER A 219 5.28 0.73 60.96
CA SER A 219 4.27 1.53 60.24
C SER A 219 3.35 2.44 61.07
N TYR A 220 3.52 2.53 62.38
CA TYR A 220 2.79 3.54 63.17
C TYR A 220 3.78 4.41 63.95
N PRO A 221 4.01 5.67 63.56
CA PRO A 221 4.68 6.59 64.47
C PRO A 221 3.76 6.76 65.68
N ALA A 222 4.24 6.29 66.84
CA ALA A 222 3.60 6.54 68.12
C ALA A 222 3.35 8.05 68.24
N LYS A 223 2.09 8.44 68.46
CA LYS A 223 1.75 9.80 68.89
C LYS A 223 2.57 10.06 70.17
N SER A 224 3.58 10.91 70.07
CA SER A 224 4.28 11.44 71.23
C SER A 224 3.28 12.30 72.02
N GLU A 225 2.79 11.78 73.13
CA GLU A 225 2.10 12.56 74.15
C GLU A 225 3.06 13.65 74.64
N GLU A 226 2.71 14.91 74.43
CA GLU A 226 3.41 16.05 75.02
C GLU A 226 3.17 16.03 76.54
N PRO A 227 4.21 16.18 77.39
CA PRO A 227 4.00 16.29 78.82
C PRO A 227 3.35 17.65 79.15
N GLU A 228 2.17 17.63 79.76
CA GLU A 228 1.57 18.79 80.42
C GLU A 228 2.57 19.39 81.40
N LYS A 229 2.99 20.63 81.13
CA LYS A 229 3.77 21.45 82.05
C LYS A 229 2.85 21.89 83.19
N ALA A 230 3.18 21.48 84.42
CA ALA A 230 2.73 22.12 85.65
C ALA A 230 3.64 23.31 86.00
#